data_AF-A0A3D1XLF7-F1
#
_entry.id   AF-A0A3D1XLF7-F1
#
_cell.length_a   1.000
_cell.length_b   1.000
_cell.length_c   1.000
_cell.angle_alpha   90.00
_cell.angle_beta   90.00
_cell.angle_gamma   90.00
#
_symmetry.space_group_name_H-M   'P 1'
#
loop_
_entity.id
_entity.type
_entity.pdbx_description
1 polymer ?
#
loop_
_entity_poly.entity_id
_entity_poly.type
_entity_poly.pdbx_seq_one_letter_code
_entity_poly.pdbx_strand_id
1 'polypeptide(L)'
;MLPFSKGLEPVMKQKKVRFLVGSLLIVGAIGYLITMGISNTSQYFFTVDELLSQKISYAGAGLKVKGNVVNGSIQRDPNDY
;
A
#
# COMPACT_ATOMS: atom_id res chain seq x y z
N MET A 1 63.33 -20.95 14.38
CA MET A 1 62.45 -20.55 13.25
C MET A 1 61.06 -20.35 13.83
N LEU A 2 60.59 -19.11 13.96
CA LEU A 2 59.37 -18.77 14.70
C LEU A 2 58.11 -19.00 13.84
N PRO A 3 57.00 -19.47 14.44
CA PRO A 3 55.77 -19.80 13.73
C PRO A 3 54.97 -18.57 13.30
N PHE A 4 54.33 -18.71 12.13
CA PHE A 4 53.45 -17.78 11.45
C PHE A 4 52.33 -17.25 12.37
N SER A 5 52.29 -15.94 12.58
CA SER A 5 51.25 -15.24 13.35
C SER A 5 49.91 -15.32 12.62
N LYS A 6 48.96 -16.07 13.17
CA LYS A 6 47.57 -16.12 12.69
C LYS A 6 46.88 -14.78 12.97
N GLY A 7 46.40 -14.14 11.91
CA GLY A 7 45.64 -12.90 11.96
C GLY A 7 44.42 -12.99 12.88
N LEU A 8 44.21 -11.92 13.65
CA LEU A 8 43.03 -11.69 14.48
C LEU A 8 41.82 -11.43 13.57
N GLU A 9 40.96 -12.43 13.39
CA GLU A 9 39.70 -12.32 12.66
C GLU A 9 38.60 -11.68 13.55
N PRO A 10 37.97 -10.56 13.16
CA PRO A 10 36.84 -9.98 13.88
C PRO A 10 35.52 -10.66 13.49
N VAL A 11 35.37 -11.96 13.77
CA VAL A 11 34.19 -12.77 13.39
C VAL A 11 32.91 -12.35 14.15
N MET A 12 33.03 -11.70 15.32
CA MET A 12 31.87 -11.40 16.18
C MET A 12 31.08 -10.13 15.80
N LYS A 13 31.72 -9.13 15.17
CA LYS A 13 31.03 -7.88 14.76
C LYS A 13 30.16 -8.09 13.51
N GLN A 14 30.62 -8.91 12.56
CA GLN A 14 29.92 -9.12 11.29
C GLN A 14 28.59 -9.86 11.43
N LYS A 15 28.47 -10.81 12.36
CA LYS A 15 27.20 -11.54 12.59
C LYS A 15 26.09 -10.62 13.12
N LYS A 16 26.41 -9.72 14.05
CA LYS A 16 25.46 -8.74 14.60
C LYS A 16 25.03 -7.72 13.55
N VAL A 17 25.97 -7.25 12.72
CA VAL A 17 25.66 -6.33 11.61
C VAL A 17 24.77 -7.00 10.56
N ARG A 18 25.08 -8.24 10.15
CA ARG A 18 24.24 -8.99 9.21
C ARG A 18 22.82 -9.23 9.75
N PHE A 19 22.70 -9.53 11.03
CA PHE A 19 21.39 -9.70 11.67
C PHE A 19 20.60 -8.39 11.71
N LEU A 20 21.24 -7.28 12.09
CA LEU A 20 20.61 -5.96 12.15
C LEU A 20 20.14 -5.50 10.76
N VAL A 21 20.99 -5.67 9.74
CA VAL A 21 20.64 -5.34 8.35
C VAL A 21 19.49 -6.21 7.86
N GLY A 22 19.51 -7.52 8.15
CA GLY A 22 18.41 -8.42 7.81
C GLY A 22 17.10 -8.02 8.47
N SER A 23 17.11 -7.77 9.79
CA SER A 23 15.90 -7.35 10.51
C SER A 23 15.37 -6.00 10.01
N LEU A 24 16.25 -5.05 9.71
CA LEU A 24 15.86 -3.74 9.20
C LEU A 24 15.20 -3.85 7.81
N LEU A 25 15.76 -4.70 6.94
CA LEU A 25 15.18 -4.95 5.61
C LEU A 25 13.78 -5.56 5.70
N ILE A 26 13.57 -6.53 6.58
CA ILE A 26 12.26 -7.16 6.77
C ILE A 26 11.25 -6.15 7.32
N VAL A 27 11.60 -5.39 8.36
CA VAL A 27 10.71 -4.37 8.92
C VAL A 27 10.38 -3.29 7.89
N GLY A 28 11.37 -2.85 7.11
CA GLY A 28 11.16 -1.90 6.02
C GLY A 28 10.23 -2.43 4.93
N ALA A 29 10.42 -3.69 4.51
CA ALA A 29 9.56 -4.34 3.53
C ALA A 29 8.12 -4.50 4.04
N ILE A 30 7.93 -4.93 5.29
CA ILE A 30 6.61 -5.01 5.93
C ILE A 30 5.95 -3.63 5.98
N GLY A 31 6.69 -2.59 6.40
CA GLY A 31 6.19 -1.22 6.43
C GLY A 31 5.73 -0.73 5.06
N TYR A 32 6.53 -1.00 4.01
CA TYR A 32 6.16 -0.69 2.62
C TYR A 32 4.91 -1.46 2.16
N LEU A 33 4.81 -2.74 2.48
CA LEU A 33 3.64 -3.53 2.11
C LEU A 33 2.37 -3.08 2.84
N ILE A 34 2.47 -2.66 4.11
CA ILE A 34 1.35 -2.11 4.87
C ILE A 34 0.84 -0.83 4.22
N THR A 35 1.73 0.13 3.91
CA THR A 35 1.33 1.39 3.29
C THR A 35 0.73 1.18 1.90
N MET A 36 1.31 0.26 1.12
CA MET A 36 0.78 -0.15 -0.19
C MET A 36 -0.58 -0.86 -0.07
N GLY A 37 -0.75 -1.73 0.91
CA GLY A 37 -2.01 -2.46 1.14
C GLY A 37 -3.16 -1.54 1.53
N ILE A 38 -2.91 -0.58 2.43
CA ILE A 38 -3.90 0.42 2.86
C ILE A 38 -4.35 1.27 1.65
N SER A 39 -3.42 1.63 0.77
CA SER A 39 -3.72 2.47 -0.40
C SER A 39 -4.60 1.75 -1.43
N ASN A 40 -4.51 0.43 -1.55
CA ASN A 40 -5.24 -0.36 -2.55
C ASN A 40 -6.64 -0.82 -2.09
N THR A 41 -6.90 -0.92 -0.78
CA THR A 41 -8.19 -1.45 -0.27
C THR A 41 -9.22 -0.38 0.11
N SER A 42 -8.86 0.90 0.02
CA SER A 42 -9.78 1.99 0.34
C SER A 42 -10.82 2.14 -0.77
N GLN A 43 -11.93 1.40 -0.69
CA GLN A 43 -13.11 1.76 -1.45
C GLN A 43 -13.56 3.13 -0.97
N TYR A 44 -13.41 4.14 -1.81
CA TYR A 44 -13.78 5.49 -1.44
C TYR A 44 -15.30 5.59 -1.33
N PHE A 45 -15.75 6.01 -0.15
CA PHE A 45 -17.15 6.33 0.12
C PHE A 45 -17.32 7.84 -0.02
N PHE A 46 -18.02 8.27 -1.05
CA PHE A 46 -18.32 9.69 -1.28
C PHE A 46 -19.83 9.92 -1.28
N THR A 47 -20.25 11.13 -0.91
CA THR A 47 -21.55 11.65 -1.34
C THR A 47 -21.47 12.18 -2.76
N VAL A 48 -22.62 12.31 -3.42
CA VAL A 48 -22.69 12.89 -4.78
C VAL A 48 -22.08 14.29 -4.81
N ASP A 49 -22.38 15.14 -3.81
CA ASP A 49 -21.87 16.52 -3.74
C ASP A 49 -20.34 16.58 -3.57
N GLU A 50 -19.79 15.71 -2.72
CA GLU A 50 -18.34 15.62 -2.50
C GLU A 50 -17.61 15.10 -3.74
N LEU A 51 -18.20 14.15 -4.48
CA LEU A 51 -17.59 13.61 -5.69
C LEU A 51 -17.61 14.65 -6.82
N LEU A 52 -18.70 15.40 -6.98
CA LEU A 52 -18.83 16.47 -7.97
C LEU A 52 -17.92 17.67 -7.68
N SER A 53 -17.68 17.96 -6.40
CA SER A 53 -16.81 19.06 -5.98
C SER A 53 -15.32 18.75 -6.16
N GLN A 54 -14.96 17.48 -6.37
CA GLN A 54 -13.57 17.07 -6.55
C GLN A 54 -13.09 17.33 -7.97
N LYS A 55 -11.90 17.94 -8.09
CA LYS A 55 -11.25 18.24 -9.38
C LYS A 55 -10.41 17.07 -9.93
N ILE A 56 -10.37 15.95 -9.22
CA ILE A 56 -9.55 14.79 -9.56
C ILE A 56 -10.43 13.73 -10.22
N SER A 57 -9.97 13.19 -11.34
CA SER A 57 -10.67 12.11 -12.03
C SER A 57 -10.37 10.77 -11.36
N TYR A 58 -11.43 10.09 -10.91
CA TYR A 58 -11.37 8.73 -10.37
C TYR A 58 -11.60 7.66 -11.45
N ALA A 59 -11.35 8.00 -12.72
CA ALA A 59 -11.52 7.06 -13.82
C ALA A 59 -10.72 5.77 -13.58
N GLY A 60 -11.40 4.62 -13.58
CA GLY A 60 -10.81 3.31 -13.33
C GLY A 60 -10.76 2.87 -11.87
N ALA A 61 -11.14 3.73 -10.91
CA ALA A 61 -11.25 3.36 -9.49
C ALA A 61 -12.65 2.84 -9.14
N GLY A 62 -12.72 1.82 -8.29
CA GLY A 62 -13.98 1.35 -7.71
C GLY A 62 -14.45 2.31 -6.62
N LEU A 63 -15.52 3.08 -6.89
CA LEU A 63 -16.11 4.02 -5.94
C LEU A 63 -17.44 3.50 -5.39
N LYS A 64 -17.74 3.85 -4.13
CA LYS A 64 -19.09 3.72 -3.55
C LYS A 64 -19.65 5.12 -3.31
N VAL A 65 -20.78 5.44 -3.92
CA VAL A 65 -21.39 6.78 -3.84
C VAL A 65 -22.75 6.70 -3.17
N LYS A 66 -22.96 7.54 -2.15
CA LYS A 66 -24.25 7.73 -1.49
C LYS A 66 -24.92 8.99 -2.03
N GLY A 67 -26.20 8.90 -2.38
CA GLY A 67 -26.97 10.06 -2.81
C GLY A 67 -28.47 9.80 -2.75
N ASN A 68 -29.24 10.89 -2.77
CA ASN A 68 -30.69 10.81 -2.93
C ASN A 68 -31.03 10.73 -4.41
N VAL A 69 -31.91 9.80 -4.77
CA VAL A 69 -32.40 9.66 -6.15
C VAL A 69 -33.43 10.74 -6.41
N VAL A 70 -33.25 11.50 -7.49
CA VAL A 70 -34.19 12.54 -7.91
C VAL A 70 -35.33 11.90 -8.68
N ASN A 71 -36.55 12.39 -8.46
CA ASN A 71 -37.72 11.87 -9.17
C ASN A 71 -37.53 11.98 -10.69
N GLY A 72 -37.76 10.87 -11.41
CA GLY A 72 -37.57 10.80 -12.87
C GLY A 72 -36.13 10.57 -13.35
N SER A 73 -35.14 10.44 -12.45
CA SER A 73 -33.73 10.23 -12.86
C SER A 73 -33.40 8.78 -13.24
N ILE A 74 -34.29 7.83 -12.99
CA ILE A 74 -34.08 6.41 -13.27
C ILE A 74 -34.51 6.11 -14.69
N GLN A 75 -33.55 5.78 -15.55
CA GLN A 75 -33.77 5.27 -16.91
C GLN A 75 -33.28 3.83 -16.97
N ARG A 76 -34.12 2.91 -17.45
CA ARG A 76 -33.75 1.50 -17.67
C ARG A 76 -33.77 1.21 -19.16
N ASP A 77 -32.83 0.40 -19.62
CA ASP A 77 -32.84 -0.10 -21.00
C ASP A 77 -34.01 -1.08 -21.18
N PRO A 78 -34.89 -0.88 -22.17
CA PRO A 78 -35.98 -1.80 -22.46
C PRO A 78 -35.55 -3.22 -22.84
N ASN A 79 -34.29 -3.43 -23.24
CA ASN A 79 -33.77 -4.73 -23.70
C ASN A 79 -33.03 -5.52 -22.60
N ASP A 80 -33.00 -5.04 -21.36
CA ASP A 80 -32.28 -5.64 -20.22
C ASP A 80 -33.15 -6.62 -19.40
N TYR A 81 -34.06 -7.36 -20.07
CA TYR A 81 -34.96 -8.37 -19.47
C TYR A 81 -34.70 -9.78 -19.98
#